data_AF-A0A1T2XAI3-F1
#
_entry.id   AF-A0A1T2XAI3-F1
#
_cell.length_a   1.000
_cell.length_b   1.000
_cell.length_c   1.000
_cell.angle_alpha   90.00
_cell.angle_beta   90.00
_cell.angle_gamma   90.00
#
_symmetry.space_group_name_H-M   'P 1'
#
loop_
_entity.id
_entity.type
_entity.pdbx_description
1 polymer ?
#
loop_
_entity_poly.entity_id
_entity_poly.type
_entity_poly.pdbx_seq_one_letter_code
_entity_poly.pdbx_strand_id
1 'polypeptide(L)'
;MRCTLMVKQYLIIGILLFALAPLQIAKAEPFSEGWYVTTEDIIADIVFSSIDKRIEKEYGHNVFGWKRGRIVGIDYNKNHSYDISMRIEVPSKSNSSDYVEDLVKVRIYPACDSPKIACNHNFKVVILDYNHLSQ
;
A
#
# COMPACT_ATOMS: atom_id res chain seq x y z
N MET A 1 17.03 18.58 39.68
CA MET A 1 16.18 17.36 39.60
C MET A 1 14.73 17.70 39.19
N ARG A 2 14.51 18.37 38.03
CA ARG A 2 13.17 18.78 37.54
C ARG A 2 12.84 18.23 36.15
N CYS A 3 13.82 18.12 35.25
CA CYS A 3 13.61 17.65 33.87
C CYS A 3 13.09 16.20 33.78
N THR A 4 13.55 15.31 34.65
CA THR A 4 13.09 13.90 34.69
C THR A 4 11.61 13.74 35.03
N LEU A 5 11.03 14.68 35.79
CA LEU A 5 9.60 14.67 36.12
C LEU A 5 8.74 15.03 34.89
N MET A 6 9.14 16.09 34.16
CA MET A 6 8.44 16.55 32.96
C MET A 6 8.48 15.50 31.84
N VAL A 7 9.65 14.90 31.57
CA VAL A 7 9.78 13.82 30.56
C VAL A 7 8.86 12.64 30.89
N LYS A 8 8.72 12.29 32.18
CA LYS A 8 7.83 11.22 32.63
C LYS A 8 6.35 11.59 32.43
N GLN A 9 5.94 12.84 32.65
CA GLN A 9 4.58 13.32 32.34
C GLN A 9 4.28 13.29 30.84
N TYR A 10 5.20 13.76 29.97
CA TYR A 10 4.98 13.73 28.52
C TYR A 10 4.87 12.29 27.97
N LEU A 11 5.65 11.34 28.51
CA LEU A 11 5.49 9.92 28.18
C LEU A 11 4.12 9.36 28.57
N ILE A 12 3.64 9.67 29.79
CA ILE A 12 2.31 9.22 30.25
C ILE A 12 1.19 9.83 29.39
N ILE A 13 1.28 11.12 29.07
CA ILE A 13 0.31 11.81 28.20
C ILE A 13 0.32 11.20 26.78
N GLY A 14 1.50 10.91 26.22
CA GLY A 14 1.63 10.28 24.90
C GLY A 14 1.01 8.89 24.83
N ILE A 15 1.24 8.05 25.85
CA ILE A 15 0.62 6.71 25.96
C ILE A 15 -0.90 6.82 26.09
N LEU A 16 -1.40 7.77 26.90
CA LEU A 16 -2.83 7.98 27.10
C LEU A 16 -3.52 8.44 25.80
N LEU A 17 -2.88 9.33 25.03
CA LEU A 17 -3.38 9.78 23.72
C LEU A 17 -3.41 8.65 22.69
N PHE A 18 -2.42 7.74 22.68
CA PHE A 18 -2.42 6.56 21.82
C PHE A 18 -3.53 5.56 22.19
N ALA A 19 -3.79 5.36 23.49
CA ALA A 19 -4.86 4.48 23.96
C ALA A 19 -6.28 5.02 23.70
N LEU A 20 -6.41 6.35 23.57
CA LEU A 20 -7.68 7.03 23.28
C LEU A 20 -7.86 7.36 21.79
N ALA A 21 -6.85 7.13 20.95
CA ALA A 21 -6.99 7.26 19.51
C ALA A 21 -7.98 6.19 19.01
N PRO A 22 -9.01 6.57 18.22
CA PRO A 22 -9.93 5.59 17.63
C PRO A 22 -9.20 4.78 16.56
N LEU A 23 -8.58 3.67 16.98
CA LEU A 23 -8.07 2.65 16.08
C LEU A 23 -9.27 2.03 15.37
N GLN A 24 -9.49 2.43 14.11
CA GLN A 24 -10.56 1.91 13.27
C GLN A 24 -10.20 0.50 12.76
N ILE A 25 -10.13 -0.45 13.69
CA ILE A 25 -9.85 -1.86 13.42
C ILE A 25 -11.12 -2.48 12.85
N ALA A 26 -11.14 -2.71 11.54
CA ALA A 26 -12.15 -3.55 10.92
C ALA A 26 -12.00 -4.99 11.43
N LYS A 27 -13.07 -5.58 11.95
CA LYS A 27 -13.09 -7.01 12.30
C LYS A 27 -13.10 -7.83 11.00
N ALA A 28 -11.97 -8.39 10.63
CA ALA A 28 -11.90 -9.42 9.59
C ALA A 28 -12.34 -10.77 10.16
N GLU A 29 -13.11 -11.53 9.38
CA GLU A 29 -13.33 -12.96 9.64
C GLU A 29 -12.19 -13.75 8.98
N PRO A 30 -11.75 -14.88 9.58
CA PRO A 30 -10.70 -15.70 8.97
C PRO A 30 -11.19 -16.29 7.65
N PHE A 31 -10.37 -16.19 6.60
CA PHE A 31 -10.63 -16.87 5.32
C PHE A 31 -10.40 -18.39 5.46
N SER A 32 -9.38 -18.76 6.22
CA SER A 32 -9.07 -20.13 6.63
C SER A 32 -8.42 -20.11 8.01
N GLU A 33 -8.17 -21.29 8.60
CA GLU A 33 -7.58 -21.39 9.94
C GLU A 33 -6.24 -20.62 10.02
N GLY A 34 -6.21 -19.58 10.86
CA GLY A 34 -5.04 -18.72 11.03
C GLY A 34 -4.78 -17.69 9.93
N TRP A 35 -5.58 -17.63 8.86
CA TRP A 35 -5.35 -16.71 7.73
C TRP A 35 -6.43 -15.62 7.63
N TYR A 36 -5.99 -14.36 7.69
CA TYR A 36 -6.83 -13.17 7.65
C TYR A 36 -6.41 -12.29 6.48
N VAL A 37 -7.38 -11.77 5.74
CA VAL A 37 -7.15 -10.84 4.63
C VAL A 37 -7.20 -9.41 5.16
N THR A 38 -6.16 -8.63 4.88
CA THR A 38 -6.06 -7.20 5.23
C THR A 38 -6.48 -6.29 4.08
N THR A 39 -6.70 -5.00 4.37
CA THR A 39 -6.95 -3.98 3.35
C THR A 39 -5.79 -3.88 2.36
N GLU A 40 -4.56 -4.02 2.85
CA GLU A 40 -3.33 -4.04 2.07
C GLU A 40 -3.25 -5.26 1.13
N ASP A 41 -3.84 -6.40 1.49
CA ASP A 41 -3.95 -7.59 0.62
C ASP A 41 -4.95 -7.35 -0.51
N ILE A 42 -6.14 -6.83 -0.19
CA ILE A 42 -7.16 -6.45 -1.19
C ILE A 42 -6.60 -5.42 -2.18
N ILE A 43 -5.91 -4.40 -1.69
CA ILE A 43 -5.28 -3.40 -2.55
C ILE A 43 -4.19 -4.03 -3.42
N ALA A 44 -3.35 -4.90 -2.85
CA ALA A 44 -2.31 -5.60 -3.59
C ALA A 44 -2.89 -6.39 -4.77
N ASP A 45 -3.92 -7.20 -4.55
CA ASP A 45 -4.57 -8.00 -5.60
C ASP A 45 -5.09 -7.12 -6.76
N ILE A 46 -5.66 -5.95 -6.45
CA ILE A 46 -6.14 -5.00 -7.46
C ILE A 46 -4.99 -4.43 -8.29
N VAL A 47 -3.85 -4.09 -7.68
CA VAL A 47 -2.76 -3.35 -8.34
C VAL A 47 -1.67 -4.24 -8.93
N PHE A 48 -1.54 -5.49 -8.46
CA PHE A 48 -0.40 -6.37 -8.74
C PHE A 48 -0.09 -6.45 -10.23
N SER A 49 -1.05 -6.86 -11.07
CA SER A 49 -0.83 -7.02 -12.52
C SER A 49 -0.43 -5.73 -13.25
N SER A 50 -0.79 -4.57 -12.73
CA SER A 50 -0.41 -3.28 -13.33
C SER A 50 1.00 -2.86 -12.95
N ILE A 51 1.41 -3.14 -11.71
CA ILE A 51 2.76 -2.89 -11.20
C ILE A 51 3.75 -3.88 -11.79
N ASP A 52 3.39 -5.15 -11.86
CA ASP A 52 4.18 -6.24 -12.46
C ASP A 52 4.56 -5.91 -13.92
N LYS A 53 3.58 -5.54 -14.76
CA LYS A 53 3.79 -5.05 -16.13
C LYS A 53 4.57 -3.74 -16.24
N ARG A 54 4.73 -2.97 -15.15
CA ARG A 54 5.59 -1.79 -15.11
C ARG A 54 7.02 -2.19 -14.76
N ILE A 55 7.20 -3.06 -13.76
CA ILE A 55 8.49 -3.63 -13.38
C ILE A 55 9.11 -4.37 -14.58
N GLU A 56 8.35 -5.19 -15.31
CA GLU A 56 8.84 -5.82 -16.55
C GLU A 56 9.38 -4.82 -17.59
N LYS A 57 8.84 -3.59 -17.64
CA LYS A 57 9.30 -2.55 -18.59
C LYS A 57 10.56 -1.83 -18.13
N GLU A 58 10.67 -1.53 -16.84
CA GLU A 58 11.86 -0.87 -16.27
C GLU A 58 13.03 -1.88 -16.10
N TYR A 59 12.70 -3.12 -15.74
CA TYR A 59 13.67 -4.13 -15.34
C TYR A 59 13.88 -5.28 -16.33
N GLY A 60 12.90 -5.57 -17.19
CA GLY A 60 12.92 -6.69 -18.15
C GLY A 60 12.18 -7.94 -17.65
N HIS A 61 11.85 -8.86 -18.56
CA HIS A 61 11.02 -10.05 -18.32
C HIS A 61 11.53 -11.06 -17.28
N ASN A 62 12.78 -10.96 -16.81
CA ASN A 62 13.37 -11.92 -15.87
C ASN A 62 13.31 -11.45 -14.40
N VAL A 63 12.58 -10.37 -14.09
CA VAL A 63 12.49 -9.78 -12.74
C VAL A 63 11.19 -10.20 -12.04
N PHE A 64 10.92 -11.50 -12.11
CA PHE A 64 9.90 -12.16 -11.29
C PHE A 64 10.32 -12.17 -9.82
N GLY A 65 9.35 -12.01 -8.91
CA GLY A 65 9.59 -12.07 -7.47
C GLY A 65 9.88 -10.72 -6.80
N TRP A 66 9.46 -9.60 -7.39
CA TRP A 66 9.33 -8.36 -6.64
C TRP A 66 8.38 -8.56 -5.45
N LYS A 67 8.67 -7.90 -4.33
CA LYS A 67 7.86 -7.99 -3.12
C LYS A 67 7.06 -6.71 -2.92
N ARG A 68 5.81 -6.89 -2.50
CA ARG A 68 4.97 -5.81 -1.99
C ARG A 68 5.58 -5.25 -0.69
N GLY A 69 5.94 -3.97 -0.70
CA GLY A 69 6.23 -3.20 0.51
C GLY A 69 5.00 -2.49 1.04
N ARG A 70 5.19 -1.42 1.81
CA ARG A 70 4.10 -0.73 2.51
C ARG A 70 3.38 0.29 1.62
N ILE A 71 2.06 0.42 1.76
CA ILE A 71 1.30 1.59 1.30
C ILE A 71 1.72 2.81 2.12
N VAL A 72 2.18 3.87 1.45
CA VAL A 72 2.66 5.12 2.08
C VAL A 72 1.65 6.25 2.02
N GLY A 73 0.63 6.16 1.16
CA GLY A 73 -0.43 7.15 1.07
C GLY A 73 -1.60 6.68 0.20
N ILE A 74 -2.80 7.15 0.51
CA ILE A 74 -4.04 6.95 -0.25
C ILE A 74 -4.74 8.30 -0.36
N ASP A 75 -4.82 8.86 -1.57
CA ASP A 75 -5.57 10.09 -1.86
C ASP A 75 -6.91 9.74 -2.52
N TYR A 76 -8.01 10.31 -2.04
CA TYR A 76 -9.32 10.17 -2.67
C TYR A 76 -9.62 11.37 -3.59
N ASN A 77 -9.95 11.10 -4.85
CA ASN A 77 -10.14 12.12 -5.87
C ASN A 77 -11.63 12.49 -6.05
N LYS A 78 -11.90 13.71 -6.54
CA LYS A 78 -13.26 14.22 -6.81
C LYS A 78 -14.06 13.40 -7.84
N ASN A 79 -13.39 12.62 -8.68
CA ASN A 79 -13.96 11.74 -9.69
C ASN A 79 -14.09 10.28 -9.21
N HIS A 80 -14.11 10.04 -7.89
CA HIS A 80 -14.23 8.73 -7.24
C HIS A 80 -13.08 7.74 -7.50
N SER A 81 -11.93 8.18 -8.04
CA SER A 81 -10.71 7.35 -8.10
C SER A 81 -9.86 7.48 -6.85
N TYR A 82 -9.05 6.46 -6.58
CA TYR A 82 -8.09 6.43 -5.48
C TYR A 82 -6.67 6.48 -6.04
N ASP A 83 -5.84 7.40 -5.57
CA ASP A 83 -4.41 7.36 -5.84
C ASP A 83 -3.72 6.65 -4.68
N ILE A 84 -3.02 5.56 -4.96
CA ILE A 84 -2.30 4.78 -3.95
C ILE A 84 -0.82 4.86 -4.27
N SER A 85 -0.04 5.31 -3.29
CA SER A 85 1.42 5.31 -3.32
C SER A 85 1.92 4.14 -2.50
N MET A 86 2.72 3.25 -3.11
CA MET A 86 3.21 2.02 -2.48
C MET A 86 4.71 1.86 -2.72
N ARG A 87 5.43 1.49 -1.66
CA ARG A 87 6.83 1.04 -1.73
C ARG A 87 6.85 -0.41 -2.19
N ILE A 88 7.78 -0.75 -3.07
CA ILE A 88 8.00 -2.11 -3.58
C ILE A 88 9.50 -2.43 -3.53
N GLU A 89 9.82 -3.71 -3.33
CA GLU A 89 11.19 -4.22 -3.40
C GLU A 89 11.36 -5.00 -4.71
N VAL A 90 12.27 -4.57 -5.58
CA VAL A 90 12.53 -5.19 -6.88
C VAL A 90 13.92 -5.85 -6.85
N PRO A 91 14.09 -7.10 -7.31
CA PRO A 91 15.42 -7.72 -7.42
C PRO A 91 16.40 -6.85 -8.23
N SER A 92 17.59 -6.63 -7.69
CA SER A 92 18.61 -5.80 -8.34
C SER A 92 19.17 -6.48 -9.59
N LYS A 93 19.36 -5.70 -10.66
CA LYS A 93 20.03 -6.18 -11.89
C LYS A 93 21.50 -6.54 -11.66
N SER A 94 22.15 -5.93 -10.66
CA SER A 94 23.58 -6.17 -10.38
C SER A 94 23.83 -7.42 -9.52
N ASN A 95 22.86 -7.79 -8.69
CA ASN A 95 22.94 -8.97 -7.83
C ASN A 95 21.53 -9.47 -7.47
N SER A 96 21.20 -10.70 -7.88
CA SER A 96 19.85 -11.26 -7.71
C SER A 96 19.50 -11.65 -6.27
N SER A 97 20.44 -11.61 -5.31
CA SER A 97 20.13 -11.72 -3.88
C SER A 97 19.59 -10.42 -3.28
N ASP A 98 19.88 -9.29 -3.93
CA ASP A 98 19.68 -7.96 -3.36
C ASP A 98 18.42 -7.34 -3.95
N TYR A 99 17.75 -6.48 -3.18
CA TYR A 99 16.54 -5.79 -3.59
C TYR A 99 16.78 -4.28 -3.55
N VAL A 100 16.34 -3.58 -4.59
CA VAL A 100 16.24 -2.11 -4.60
C VAL A 100 14.81 -1.71 -4.25
N GLU A 101 14.68 -0.60 -3.53
CA GLU A 101 13.38 -0.04 -3.17
C GLU A 101 12.94 1.01 -4.19
N ASP A 102 11.73 0.83 -4.73
CA ASP A 102 11.06 1.77 -5.62
C ASP A 102 9.72 2.24 -5.02
N LEU A 103 9.28 3.43 -5.44
CA LEU A 103 7.98 4.00 -5.11
C LEU A 103 7.12 4.08 -6.36
N VAL A 104 6.02 3.33 -6.38
CA VAL A 104 5.03 3.39 -7.46
C VAL A 104 3.76 4.10 -6.98
N LYS A 105 3.26 5.06 -7.78
CA LYS A 105 1.95 5.69 -7.58
C LYS A 105 0.99 5.18 -8.63
N VAL A 106 -0.11 4.57 -8.20
CA VAL A 106 -1.16 4.03 -9.07
C VAL A 106 -2.48 4.76 -8.83
N ARG A 107 -3.31 4.89 -9.87
CA ARG A 107 -4.69 5.33 -9.77
C ARG A 107 -5.62 4.16 -10.02
N ILE A 108 -6.42 3.82 -9.02
CA ILE A 108 -7.49 2.85 -9.10
C ILE A 108 -8.79 3.60 -9.38
N TYR A 109 -9.37 3.34 -10.54
CA TYR A 109 -10.76 3.69 -10.83
C TYR A 109 -11.62 2.48 -10.44
N PRO A 110 -12.50 2.60 -9.43
CA PRO A 110 -13.44 1.52 -9.10
C PRO A 110 -14.36 1.23 -10.28
N ALA A 111 -14.81 -0.02 -10.39
CA ALA A 111 -15.97 -0.36 -11.22
C ALA A 111 -17.17 0.43 -10.67
N CYS A 112 -17.60 1.45 -11.42
CA CYS A 112 -18.40 2.55 -10.87
C CYS A 112 -19.86 2.36 -11.21
N ASP A 113 -20.51 1.44 -10.50
CA ASP A 113 -21.73 0.86 -11.03
C ASP A 113 -22.78 0.38 -9.99
N SER A 114 -24.05 0.68 -10.30
CA SER A 114 -25.31 0.58 -9.55
C SER A 114 -26.43 0.07 -10.51
N PRO A 115 -27.66 -0.28 -10.10
CA PRO A 115 -28.77 -0.42 -11.06
C PRO A 115 -29.11 0.88 -11.84
N LYS A 116 -28.50 2.03 -11.49
CA LYS A 116 -28.48 3.26 -12.30
C LYS A 116 -27.26 3.41 -13.23
N ILE A 117 -26.30 2.46 -13.25
CA ILE A 117 -25.06 2.38 -14.08
C ILE A 117 -24.52 0.91 -14.01
N ALA A 118 -24.69 -0.01 -14.98
CA ALA A 118 -24.63 -1.47 -14.65
C ALA A 118 -23.24 -2.15 -14.51
N CYS A 119 -22.97 -2.85 -13.39
CA CYS A 119 -21.59 -3.22 -12.96
C CYS A 119 -20.88 -4.35 -13.69
N ASN A 120 -19.78 -3.97 -14.34
CA ASN A 120 -18.72 -4.88 -14.75
C ASN A 120 -17.50 -4.70 -13.83
N HIS A 121 -17.11 -5.76 -13.12
CA HIS A 121 -16.16 -5.80 -11.99
C HIS A 121 -14.68 -5.51 -12.34
N ASN A 122 -14.40 -4.67 -13.32
CA ASN A 122 -13.06 -4.38 -13.81
C ASN A 122 -12.56 -3.04 -13.23
N PHE A 123 -11.80 -3.10 -12.14
CA PHE A 123 -11.00 -1.97 -11.68
C PHE A 123 -10.05 -1.55 -12.80
N LYS A 124 -10.18 -0.31 -13.31
CA LYS A 124 -9.15 0.25 -14.20
C LYS A 124 -8.02 0.79 -13.33
N VAL A 125 -6.85 0.18 -13.42
CA VAL A 125 -5.64 0.64 -12.73
C VAL A 125 -4.70 1.31 -13.73
N VAL A 126 -4.14 2.45 -13.35
CA VAL A 126 -3.22 3.25 -14.18
C VAL A 126 -1.99 3.59 -13.35
N ILE A 127 -0.78 3.35 -13.86
CA ILE A 127 0.44 3.86 -13.22
C ILE A 127 0.49 5.37 -13.48
N LEU A 128 0.47 6.17 -12.41
CA LEU A 128 0.65 7.62 -12.48
C LEU A 128 2.13 8.00 -12.46
N ASP A 129 2.90 7.33 -11.61
CA ASP A 129 4.31 7.64 -11.37
C ASP A 129 5.10 6.40 -10.92
N TYR A 130 6.40 6.40 -11.14
CA TYR A 130 7.32 5.33 -10.78
C TYR A 130 8.72 5.92 -10.53
N ASN A 131 9.19 5.85 -9.29
CA ASN A 131 10.45 6.45 -8.86
C ASN A 131 11.36 5.40 -8.21
N HIS A 132 12.64 5.41 -8.57
CA HIS A 132 13.65 4.64 -7.85
C HIS A 132 14.04 5.38 -6.57
N LEU A 133 13.87 4.75 -5.39
CA LEU A 133 14.23 5.37 -4.11
C LEU A 133 15.68 5.08 -3.69
N SER A 134 16.28 4.03 -4.26
CA SER A 134 17.64 3.59 -3.95
C SER A 134 18.42 3.29 -5.23
N GLN A 135 19.25 4.26 -5.63
CA GLN A 135 20.34 4.16 -6.60
C GLN A 135 21.62 4.74 -5.96
#